data_AF-A0A8S8XHK5-F1
#
_entry.id   AF-A0A8S8XHK5-F1
#
_cell.length_a   1.000
_cell.length_b   1.000
_cell.length_c   1.000
_cell.angle_alpha   90.00
_cell.angle_beta   90.00
_cell.angle_gamma   90.00
#
_symmetry.space_group_name_H-M   'P 1'
#
loop_
_entity.id
_entity.type
_entity.pdbx_description
1 polymer ?
#
loop_
_entity_poly.entity_id
_entity_poly.type
_entity_poly.pdbx_seq_one_letter_code
_entity_poly.pdbx_strand_id
1 'polypeptide(L)'
;MSDKVSAQSGLNPTDGIDILRLEAEMDNYQQWMDERTDDAYRIAEIARSKNLDYKPFVEIPRAADLAGRTEKLLVEYLGEYEVADDIRKMLAKHDRETTSMLMAQSVARGFRDQGFDLVTAIDLVCESAGNFNRSGLSCPLKVSVKFVY
;
A
#
# COMPACT_ATOMS: atom_id res chain seq x y z
N MET A 1 36.92 36.68 19.11
CA MET A 1 36.27 37.07 17.84
C MET A 1 35.46 35.87 17.39
N SER A 2 34.16 35.87 17.68
CA SER A 2 33.25 34.77 17.34
C SER A 2 32.21 35.37 16.40
N ASP A 3 32.49 35.30 15.10
CA ASP A 3 31.64 35.87 14.07
C ASP A 3 30.46 34.95 13.83
N LYS A 4 29.31 35.31 14.40
CA LYS A 4 28.03 34.71 14.04
C LYS A 4 27.65 35.20 12.65
N VAL A 5 27.83 34.36 11.65
CA VAL A 5 27.26 34.57 10.31
C VAL A 5 25.74 34.42 10.41
N SER A 6 25.06 35.53 10.63
CA SER A 6 23.62 35.68 10.45
C SER A 6 23.31 35.62 8.95
N ALA A 7 23.12 34.42 8.41
CA ALA A 7 22.53 34.25 7.10
C ALA A 7 21.05 34.69 7.16
N GLN A 8 20.76 35.91 6.72
CA GLN A 8 19.41 36.36 6.44
C GLN A 8 18.86 35.57 5.25
N SER A 9 18.20 34.44 5.49
CA SER A 9 17.32 33.78 4.52
C SER A 9 15.88 34.23 4.78
N GLY A 10 15.61 35.52 4.56
CA GLY A 10 14.33 36.17 4.88
C GLY A 10 13.31 36.16 3.74
N LEU A 11 13.44 35.26 2.76
CA LEU A 11 12.43 35.06 1.72
C LEU A 11 11.84 33.67 1.95
N ASN A 12 10.62 33.59 2.48
CA ASN A 12 9.89 32.33 2.41
C ASN A 12 9.58 32.11 0.92
N PRO A 13 9.96 30.96 0.33
CA PRO A 13 9.70 30.67 -1.09
C PRO A 13 8.21 30.55 -1.44
N THR A 14 7.33 30.66 -0.44
CA THR A 14 5.87 30.62 -0.52
C THR A 14 5.23 32.02 -0.54
N ASP A 15 6.00 33.09 -0.31
CA ASP A 15 5.47 34.46 -0.30
C ASP A 15 5.10 34.88 -1.73
N GLY A 16 3.80 34.88 -2.03
CA GLY A 16 3.23 35.25 -3.34
C GLY A 16 2.62 34.11 -4.15
N ILE A 17 2.61 32.88 -3.64
CA ILE A 17 1.94 31.74 -4.27
C ILE A 17 0.56 31.57 -3.66
N ASP A 18 -0.49 31.49 -4.49
CA ASP A 18 -1.84 31.16 -4.05
C ASP A 18 -1.95 29.64 -3.82
N ILE A 19 -1.61 29.22 -2.60
CA ILE A 19 -1.54 27.81 -2.19
C ILE A 19 -2.90 27.13 -2.35
N LEU A 20 -4.00 27.84 -2.04
CA LEU A 20 -5.36 27.32 -2.13
C LEU A 20 -5.73 26.96 -3.58
N ARG A 21 -5.30 27.78 -4.55
CA ARG A 21 -5.49 27.51 -5.97
C ARG A 21 -4.72 26.26 -6.41
N LEU A 22 -3.48 26.09 -5.95
CA LEU A 22 -2.64 24.94 -6.31
C LEU A 22 -3.16 23.63 -5.70
N GLU A 23 -3.63 23.66 -4.45
CA GLU A 23 -4.27 22.50 -3.81
C GLU A 23 -5.52 22.07 -4.59
N ALA A 24 -6.37 23.02 -4.99
CA ALA A 24 -7.54 22.75 -5.81
C ALA A 24 -7.19 22.21 -7.21
N GLU A 25 -6.13 22.70 -7.84
CA GLU A 25 -5.63 22.17 -9.12
C GLU A 25 -5.12 20.73 -8.99
N MET A 26 -4.44 20.41 -7.88
CA MET A 26 -3.94 19.06 -7.59
C MET A 26 -5.08 18.07 -7.37
N ASP A 27 -6.09 18.47 -6.58
CA ASP A 27 -7.27 17.63 -6.33
C ASP A 27 -8.06 17.37 -7.62
N ASN A 28 -8.25 18.41 -8.44
CA ASN A 28 -8.92 18.28 -9.73
C ASN A 28 -8.17 17.34 -10.68
N TYR A 29 -6.84 17.41 -10.69
CA TYR A 29 -6.01 16.50 -11.48
C TYR A 29 -6.14 15.04 -11.00
N GLN A 30 -6.14 14.81 -9.69
CA GLN A 30 -6.32 13.50 -9.10
C GLN A 30 -7.70 12.92 -9.49
N GLN A 31 -8.76 13.73 -9.35
CA GLN A 31 -10.11 13.33 -9.76
C GLN A 31 -10.20 12.98 -11.24
N TRP A 32 -9.59 13.79 -12.12
CA TRP A 32 -9.56 13.57 -13.56
C TRP A 32 -8.88 12.25 -13.95
N MET A 33 -7.86 11.83 -13.19
CA MET A 33 -7.20 10.53 -13.34
C MET A 33 -8.07 9.38 -12.85
N ASP A 34 -8.73 9.56 -11.71
CA ASP A 34 -9.59 8.54 -11.12
C ASP A 34 -10.81 8.24 -12.00
N GLU A 35 -11.44 9.26 -12.58
CA GLU A 35 -12.58 9.12 -13.52
C GLU A 35 -12.21 8.32 -14.77
N ARG A 36 -11.08 8.65 -15.42
CA ARG A 36 -10.60 7.91 -16.59
C ARG A 36 -10.21 6.49 -16.28
N THR A 37 -9.65 6.29 -15.09
CA THR A 37 -9.30 4.96 -14.63
C THR A 37 -10.57 4.12 -14.49
N ASP A 38 -11.64 4.67 -13.92
CA ASP A 38 -12.93 3.97 -13.81
C ASP A 38 -13.55 3.63 -15.17
N ASP A 39 -13.44 4.54 -16.15
CA ASP A 39 -13.87 4.26 -17.51
C ASP A 39 -13.09 3.11 -18.14
N ALA A 40 -11.77 3.06 -17.93
CA ALA A 40 -10.93 1.96 -18.40
C ALA A 40 -11.30 0.61 -17.76
N TYR A 41 -11.57 0.61 -16.44
CA TYR A 41 -12.03 -0.60 -15.74
C TYR A 41 -13.39 -1.09 -16.26
N ARG A 42 -14.33 -0.18 -16.52
CA ARG A 42 -15.64 -0.54 -17.08
C ARG A 42 -15.50 -1.22 -18.44
N ILE A 43 -14.63 -0.70 -19.30
CA ILE A 43 -14.34 -1.32 -20.60
C ILE A 43 -13.68 -2.69 -20.43
N ALA A 44 -12.73 -2.80 -19.49
CA ALA A 44 -12.05 -4.06 -19.19
C ALA A 44 -13.02 -5.14 -18.68
N GLU A 45 -13.98 -4.79 -17.81
CA GLU A 45 -15.01 -5.71 -17.33
C GLU A 45 -15.92 -6.21 -18.46
N ILE A 46 -16.35 -5.31 -19.35
CA ILE A 46 -17.15 -5.67 -20.54
C ILE A 46 -16.35 -6.59 -21.48
N ALA A 47 -15.04 -6.39 -21.59
CA ALA A 47 -14.18 -7.25 -22.40
C ALA A 47 -14.00 -8.64 -21.76
N ARG A 48 -13.74 -8.69 -20.45
CA ARG A 48 -13.50 -9.93 -19.69
C ARG A 48 -14.76 -10.78 -19.51
N SER A 49 -15.94 -10.17 -19.45
CA SER A 49 -17.23 -10.88 -19.37
C SER A 49 -17.53 -11.75 -20.59
N LYS A 50 -16.84 -11.51 -21.72
CA LYS A 50 -16.92 -12.34 -22.94
C LYS A 50 -16.19 -13.67 -22.81
N ASN A 51 -15.54 -13.96 -21.67
CA ASN A 51 -14.84 -15.22 -21.37
C ASN A 51 -13.81 -15.64 -22.43
N LEU A 52 -13.17 -14.67 -23.09
CA LEU A 52 -12.07 -14.90 -24.04
C LEU A 52 -10.69 -14.95 -23.36
N ASP A 53 -10.64 -14.69 -22.06
CA ASP A 53 -9.44 -14.60 -21.23
C ASP A 53 -9.46 -15.65 -20.11
N TYR A 54 -8.30 -15.90 -19.48
CA TYR A 54 -8.12 -16.91 -18.43
C TYR A 54 -9.02 -16.73 -17.21
N LYS A 55 -9.38 -15.48 -16.88
CA LYS A 55 -10.25 -15.13 -15.76
C LYS A 55 -11.38 -14.21 -16.24
N PRO A 56 -12.62 -14.38 -15.72
CA PRO A 56 -13.78 -13.60 -16.12
C PRO A 56 -13.84 -12.20 -15.50
N PHE A 57 -12.86 -11.83 -14.66
CA PHE A 57 -12.81 -10.55 -13.94
C PHE A 57 -11.46 -9.84 -14.13
N VAL A 58 -11.41 -8.55 -13.81
CA VAL A 58 -10.19 -7.74 -13.92
C VAL A 58 -9.20 -8.14 -12.81
N GLU A 59 -8.04 -8.64 -13.23
CA GLU A 59 -7.04 -9.24 -12.32
C GLU A 59 -6.28 -8.23 -11.47
N ILE A 60 -6.15 -6.99 -11.96
CA ILE A 60 -5.41 -5.93 -11.26
C ILE A 60 -6.40 -5.14 -10.41
N PRO A 61 -6.29 -5.19 -9.08
CA PRO A 61 -7.18 -4.44 -8.22
C PRO A 61 -6.77 -2.96 -8.08
N ARG A 62 -7.75 -2.04 -8.06
CA ARG A 62 -7.52 -0.64 -7.61
C ARG A 62 -7.18 -0.60 -6.11
N ALA A 63 -6.18 0.18 -5.74
CA ALA A 63 -5.85 0.50 -4.35
C ALA A 63 -5.39 1.97 -4.28
N ALA A 64 -5.92 2.72 -3.30
CA ALA A 64 -5.64 4.15 -3.16
C ALA A 64 -4.36 4.44 -2.37
N ASP A 65 -3.95 3.53 -1.48
CA ASP A 65 -2.88 3.73 -0.52
C ASP A 65 -1.94 2.52 -0.42
N LEU A 66 -0.79 2.71 0.26
CA LEU A 66 0.17 1.63 0.51
C LEU A 66 -0.44 0.50 1.36
N ALA A 67 -1.24 0.86 2.37
CA ALA A 67 -1.89 -0.11 3.26
C ALA A 67 -2.94 -0.97 2.54
N GLY A 68 -3.79 -0.34 1.72
CA GLY A 68 -4.76 -1.04 0.89
C GLY A 68 -4.09 -1.90 -0.18
N ARG A 69 -2.92 -1.50 -0.72
CA ARG A 69 -2.12 -2.39 -1.59
C ARG A 69 -1.69 -3.65 -0.86
N THR A 70 -1.17 -3.54 0.36
CA THR A 70 -0.71 -4.70 1.13
C THR A 70 -1.86 -5.63 1.49
N GLU A 71 -3.01 -5.10 1.92
CA GLU A 71 -4.19 -5.90 2.22
C GLU A 71 -4.69 -6.62 0.97
N LYS A 72 -4.81 -5.89 -0.15
CA LYS A 72 -5.35 -6.43 -1.40
C LYS A 72 -4.47 -7.51 -2.04
N LEU A 73 -3.17 -7.51 -1.73
CA LEU A 73 -2.23 -8.57 -2.10
C LEU A 73 -2.31 -9.79 -1.19
N LEU A 74 -2.71 -9.61 0.07
CA LEU A 74 -2.76 -10.68 1.08
C LEU A 74 -4.16 -11.30 1.26
N VAL A 75 -5.19 -10.84 0.53
CA VAL A 75 -6.59 -11.30 0.65
C VAL A 75 -6.74 -12.82 0.59
N GLU A 76 -5.94 -13.51 -0.22
CA GLU A 76 -6.00 -14.99 -0.33
C GLU A 76 -5.66 -15.70 0.97
N TYR A 77 -4.87 -15.07 1.84
CA TYR A 77 -4.43 -15.62 3.11
C TYR A 77 -5.15 -15.01 4.32
N LEU A 78 -5.67 -13.79 4.17
CA LEU A 78 -6.13 -12.96 5.28
C LEU A 78 -7.57 -13.21 5.72
N GLY A 79 -8.37 -13.91 4.91
CA GLY A 79 -9.77 -14.18 5.24
C GLY A 79 -10.55 -12.89 5.50
N GLU A 80 -11.12 -12.74 6.70
CA GLU A 80 -11.85 -11.54 7.14
C GLU A 80 -11.02 -10.58 8.02
N TYR A 81 -9.72 -10.83 8.20
CA TYR A 81 -8.91 -10.00 9.10
C TYR A 81 -8.49 -8.69 8.41
N GLU A 82 -9.13 -7.58 8.77
CA GLU A 82 -8.83 -6.26 8.21
C GLU A 82 -7.50 -5.71 8.74
N VAL A 83 -6.53 -5.56 7.85
CA VAL A 83 -5.15 -5.16 8.20
C VAL A 83 -4.90 -3.69 7.89
N ALA A 84 -5.61 -3.12 6.93
CA ALA A 84 -5.32 -1.76 6.44
C ALA A 84 -5.50 -0.69 7.51
N ASP A 85 -6.52 -0.78 8.35
CA ASP A 85 -6.81 0.24 9.37
C ASP A 85 -5.81 0.20 10.53
N ASP A 86 -5.31 -0.98 10.89
CA ASP A 86 -4.28 -1.11 11.91
C ASP A 86 -2.94 -0.59 11.39
N ILE A 87 -2.60 -0.83 10.12
CA ILE A 87 -1.42 -0.21 9.50
C ILE A 87 -1.50 1.33 9.55
N ARG A 88 -2.66 1.91 9.25
CA ARG A 88 -2.85 3.38 9.29
C ARG A 88 -2.63 3.94 10.71
N LYS A 89 -3.19 3.29 11.72
CA LYS A 89 -3.00 3.68 13.14
C LYS A 89 -1.54 3.56 13.58
N MET A 90 -0.82 2.55 13.08
CA MET A 90 0.56 2.29 13.43
C MET A 90 1.53 3.26 12.73
N LEU A 91 1.29 3.58 11.45
CA LEU A 91 2.04 4.59 10.71
C LEU A 91 1.93 6.00 11.31
N ALA A 92 0.81 6.32 11.96
CA ALA A 92 0.66 7.59 12.65
C ALA A 92 1.56 7.73 13.90
N LYS A 93 2.03 6.61 14.46
CA LYS A 93 2.79 6.56 15.72
C LYS A 93 4.24 6.13 15.55
N HIS A 94 4.55 5.34 14.53
CA HIS A 94 5.83 4.68 14.36
C HIS A 94 6.37 4.85 12.95
N ASP A 95 7.70 4.85 12.84
CA ASP A 95 8.39 4.85 11.55
C ASP A 95 8.05 3.57 10.74
N ARG A 96 8.24 3.64 9.43
CA ARG A 96 7.88 2.59 8.47
C ARG A 96 8.48 1.23 8.83
N GLU A 97 9.76 1.21 9.21
CA GLU A 97 10.47 -0.02 9.57
C GLU A 97 9.97 -0.65 10.87
N THR A 98 9.57 0.19 11.83
CA THR A 98 9.02 -0.31 13.10
C THR A 98 7.59 -0.81 12.90
N THR A 99 6.83 -0.11 12.05
CA THR A 99 5.47 -0.50 11.69
C THR A 99 5.44 -1.85 10.96
N SER A 100 6.38 -2.11 10.04
CA SER A 100 6.45 -3.40 9.32
C SER A 100 6.71 -4.57 10.25
N MET A 101 7.59 -4.41 11.25
CA MET A 101 7.87 -5.44 12.26
C MET A 101 6.68 -5.69 13.20
N LEU A 102 6.05 -4.62 13.68
CA LEU A 102 4.89 -4.73 14.57
C LEU A 102 3.68 -5.32 13.85
N MET A 103 3.51 -4.97 12.56
CA MET A 103 2.47 -5.55 11.71
C MET A 103 2.67 -7.06 11.58
N ALA A 104 3.87 -7.50 11.17
CA ALA A 104 4.23 -8.90 11.12
C ALA A 104 3.89 -9.64 12.42
N GLN A 105 4.26 -9.06 13.58
CA GLN A 105 3.94 -9.66 14.86
C GLN A 105 2.43 -9.75 15.14
N SER A 106 1.66 -8.71 14.78
CA SER A 106 0.21 -8.69 14.97
C SER A 106 -0.50 -9.73 14.11
N VAL A 107 -0.10 -9.86 12.83
CA VAL A 107 -0.59 -10.89 11.91
C VAL A 107 -0.25 -12.27 12.46
N ALA A 108 1.02 -12.54 12.82
CA ALA A 108 1.42 -13.84 13.38
C ALA A 108 0.60 -14.26 14.61
N ARG A 109 0.28 -13.30 15.50
CA ARG A 109 -0.54 -13.54 16.68
C ARG A 109 -2.00 -13.82 16.30
N GLY A 110 -2.59 -13.01 15.43
CA GLY A 110 -3.96 -13.20 14.95
C GLY A 110 -4.18 -14.58 14.30
N PHE A 111 -3.21 -15.05 13.50
CA PHE A 111 -3.28 -16.37 12.88
C PHE A 111 -3.08 -17.53 13.87
N ARG A 112 -2.23 -17.34 14.89
CA ARG A 112 -2.05 -18.32 15.95
C ARG A 112 -3.30 -18.49 16.81
N ASP A 113 -3.99 -17.38 17.09
CA ASP A 113 -5.24 -17.38 17.87
C ASP A 113 -6.40 -18.01 17.07
N GLN A 114 -6.36 -17.90 15.74
CA GLN A 114 -7.31 -18.56 14.83
C GLN A 114 -6.96 -20.03 14.54
N GLY A 115 -5.82 -20.54 15.04
CA GLY A 115 -5.46 -21.97 14.98
C GLY A 115 -4.83 -22.42 13.65
N PHE A 116 -4.29 -21.51 12.84
CA PHE A 116 -3.62 -21.84 11.58
C PHE A 116 -2.22 -22.46 11.80
N ASP A 117 -1.74 -23.18 10.78
CA ASP A 117 -0.42 -23.81 10.78
C ASP A 117 0.71 -22.76 10.88
N LEU A 118 1.77 -23.13 11.59
CA LEU A 118 2.92 -22.27 11.86
C LEU A 118 3.63 -21.83 10.57
N VAL A 119 3.67 -22.69 9.56
CA VAL A 119 4.31 -22.39 8.27
C VAL A 119 3.57 -21.27 7.55
N THR A 120 2.24 -21.35 7.49
CA THR A 120 1.39 -20.32 6.87
C THR A 120 1.53 -18.98 7.58
N ALA A 121 1.62 -18.99 8.92
CA ALA A 121 1.84 -17.77 9.69
C ALA A 121 3.21 -17.13 9.39
N ILE A 122 4.26 -17.93 9.21
CA ILE A 122 5.61 -17.44 8.89
C ILE A 122 5.67 -16.85 7.48
N ASP A 123 5.04 -17.51 6.51
CA ASP A 123 4.99 -17.02 5.11
C ASP A 123 4.28 -15.67 5.05
N LEU A 124 3.15 -15.53 5.73
CA LEU A 124 2.39 -14.28 5.83
C LEU A 124 3.16 -13.15 6.49
N VAL A 125 3.93 -13.46 7.53
CA VAL A 125 4.82 -12.51 8.20
C VAL A 125 5.88 -11.98 7.24
N CYS A 126 6.53 -12.88 6.49
CA CYS A 126 7.57 -12.49 5.55
C CYS A 126 7.01 -11.66 4.39
N GLU A 127 5.83 -12.02 3.89
CA GLU A 127 5.16 -11.29 2.81
C GLU A 127 4.64 -9.93 3.25
N SER A 128 3.98 -9.84 4.41
CA SER A 128 3.43 -8.58 4.94
C SER A 128 4.53 -7.54 5.21
N ALA A 129 5.61 -7.94 5.89
CA ALA A 129 6.76 -7.05 6.14
C ALA A 129 7.50 -6.68 4.85
N GLY A 130 7.68 -7.64 3.94
CA GLY A 130 8.34 -7.44 2.66
C GLY A 130 7.59 -6.48 1.74
N ASN A 131 6.27 -6.65 1.63
CA ASN A 131 5.41 -5.81 0.78
C ASN A 131 5.29 -4.38 1.29
N PHE A 132 5.33 -4.18 2.60
CA PHE A 132 5.25 -2.87 3.19
C PHE A 132 6.50 -2.03 2.94
N ASN A 133 7.70 -2.61 3.04
CA ASN A 133 8.96 -1.88 2.83
C ASN A 133 9.33 -1.72 1.35
N ARG A 134 8.92 -2.65 0.47
CA ARG A 134 9.25 -2.63 -0.96
C ARG A 134 8.14 -1.99 -1.82
N SER A 135 7.65 -0.82 -1.42
CA SER A 135 6.60 -0.08 -2.14
C SER A 135 6.93 0.10 -3.63
N GLY A 136 6.36 -0.76 -4.48
CA GLY A 136 6.48 -0.68 -5.94
C GLY A 136 7.29 -1.78 -6.64
N LEU A 137 7.85 -2.77 -5.93
CA LEU A 137 8.52 -3.92 -6.56
C LEU A 137 7.54 -5.08 -6.76
N SER A 138 7.54 -5.69 -7.95
CA SER A 138 6.69 -6.82 -8.37
C SER A 138 6.99 -8.16 -7.64
N CYS A 139 7.75 -8.12 -6.55
CA CYS A 139 8.39 -9.29 -5.97
C CYS A 139 7.61 -10.11 -4.92
N PRO A 140 6.35 -9.86 -4.50
CA PRO A 140 5.68 -10.83 -3.63
C PRO A 140 5.25 -12.10 -4.35
N LEU A 141 4.79 -11.99 -5.60
CA LEU A 141 4.05 -13.07 -6.28
C LEU A 141 4.89 -14.28 -6.72
N LYS A 142 6.19 -14.35 -6.39
CA LYS A 142 7.10 -15.38 -6.94
C LYS A 142 8.07 -16.01 -5.95
N VAL A 143 7.92 -15.78 -4.65
CA VAL A 143 8.73 -16.53 -3.67
C VAL A 143 7.92 -17.72 -3.14
N SER A 144 7.44 -18.58 -4.04
CA SER A 144 7.16 -19.96 -3.66
C SER A 144 8.51 -20.59 -3.32
N VAL A 145 8.93 -20.50 -2.06
CA VAL A 145 10.05 -21.27 -1.55
C VAL A 145 9.62 -22.73 -1.62
N LYS A 146 9.91 -23.38 -2.75
CA LYS A 146 10.02 -24.83 -2.80
C LYS A 146 11.23 -25.21 -1.94
N PHE A 147 11.04 -25.26 -0.62
CA PHE A 147 11.83 -26.15 0.24
C PHE A 147 11.35 -27.56 -0.08
N VAL A 148 11.87 -28.12 -1.16
CA VAL A 148 11.89 -29.57 -1.35
C VAL A 148 13.09 -30.05 -0.52
N TYR A 149 12.80 -30.93 0.43
CA TYR A 149 13.77 -31.68 1.24
C TYR A 149 14.85 -32.36 0.40
#